data_AF-A0A9E6CTZ9-F1
#
_entry.id   AF-A0A9E6CTZ9-F1
#
_cell.length_a   1.000
_cell.length_b   1.000
_cell.length_c   1.000
_cell.angle_alpha   90.00
_cell.angle_beta   90.00
_cell.angle_gamma   90.00
#
_symmetry.space_group_name_H-M   'P 1'
#
loop_
_entity.id
_entity.type
_entity.pdbx_description
1 polymer ?
#
loop_
_entity_poly.entity_id
_entity_poly.type
_entity_poly.pdbx_seq_one_letter_code
_entity_poly.pdbx_strand_id
1 'polypeptide(L)'
;MARLDNQRKRLLYRSAHRGMKEMDALLGGYANERLDFMSDSELLEFESLMDESDNDLMNWILEREQIPDNRNSVILRKIIDYKKTY
;
A
#
# COMPACT_ATOMS: atom_id res chain seq x y z
N MET A 1 -13.02 -18.99 2.42
CA MET A 1 -12.26 -17.79 2.83
C MET A 1 -10.90 -18.25 3.33
N ALA A 2 -9.84 -18.03 2.56
CA ALA A 2 -8.50 -18.38 2.99
C ALA A 2 -8.15 -17.53 4.21
N ARG A 3 -7.69 -18.17 5.27
CA ARG A 3 -7.16 -17.47 6.44
C ARG A 3 -5.84 -16.83 5.99
N LEU A 4 -5.81 -15.49 5.87
CA LEU A 4 -4.57 -14.74 5.62
C LEU A 4 -3.45 -15.32 6.49
N ASP A 5 -2.30 -15.62 5.87
CA ASP A 5 -1.11 -16.01 6.61
C ASP A 5 -0.62 -14.85 7.50
N ASN A 6 0.33 -15.15 8.39
CA ASN A 6 0.79 -14.18 9.38
C ASN A 6 1.43 -12.92 8.74
N GLN A 7 2.04 -13.03 7.56
CA GLN A 7 2.64 -11.90 6.87
C GLN A 7 1.55 -10.97 6.34
N ARG A 8 0.55 -11.51 5.64
CA ARG A 8 -0.55 -10.70 5.11
C ARG A 8 -1.37 -10.05 6.23
N LYS A 9 -1.62 -10.73 7.34
CA LYS A 9 -2.28 -10.11 8.50
C LYS A 9 -1.51 -8.93 9.08
N ARG A 10 -0.18 -9.07 9.18
CA ARG A 10 0.69 -7.98 9.62
C ARG A 10 0.62 -6.80 8.66
N LEU A 11 0.65 -7.06 7.35
CA LEU A 11 0.56 -6.02 6.33
C LEU A 11 -0.77 -5.29 6.36
N LEU A 12 -1.89 -6.01 6.44
CA LEU A 12 -3.23 -5.42 6.57
C LEU A 12 -3.34 -4.51 7.81
N TYR A 13 -2.80 -4.97 8.94
CA TYR A 13 -2.77 -4.16 10.16
C TYR A 13 -1.93 -2.89 9.95
N ARG A 14 -0.70 -3.01 9.44
CA ARG A 14 0.19 -1.87 9.20
C ARG A 14 -0.40 -0.86 8.21
N SER A 15 -1.08 -1.31 7.16
CA SER A 15 -1.72 -0.43 6.18
C SER A 15 -2.93 0.34 6.73
N ALA A 16 -3.57 -0.18 7.77
CA ALA A 16 -4.75 0.43 8.41
C ALA A 16 -4.45 1.13 9.75
N HIS A 17 -3.18 1.18 10.17
CA HIS A 17 -2.72 1.80 11.41
C HIS A 17 -1.52 2.71 11.14
N ARG A 18 -1.75 3.69 10.28
CA ARG A 18 -0.85 4.78 9.88
C ARG A 18 -1.13 6.02 10.74
N GLY A 19 -0.31 7.06 10.58
CA GLY A 19 -0.45 8.33 11.30
C GLY A 19 -1.52 9.26 10.70
N MET A 20 -1.89 9.04 9.43
CA MET A 20 -2.89 9.83 8.71
C MET A 20 -4.14 9.00 8.39
N LYS A 21 -5.32 9.49 8.83
CA LYS A 21 -6.62 8.84 8.57
C LYS A 21 -6.90 8.61 7.07
N GLU A 22 -6.46 9.52 6.22
CA GLU A 22 -6.62 9.38 4.77
C GLU A 22 -5.77 8.21 4.23
N MET A 23 -4.55 8.04 4.76
CA MET A 23 -3.69 6.91 4.42
C MET A 23 -4.25 5.59 4.94
N ASP A 24 -4.83 5.58 6.16
CA ASP A 24 -5.51 4.40 6.71
C ASP A 24 -6.66 3.94 5.80
N ALA A 25 -7.49 4.89 5.37
CA ALA A 25 -8.64 4.59 4.52
C ALA A 25 -8.20 4.07 3.15
N LEU A 26 -7.22 4.73 2.53
CA LEU A 26 -6.74 4.36 1.22
C LEU A 26 -5.98 3.03 1.22
N LEU A 27 -4.91 2.93 2.03
CA LEU A 27 -4.04 1.75 2.06
C LEU A 27 -4.71 0.56 2.74
N GLY A 28 -5.47 0.82 3.81
CA GLY A 28 -6.26 -0.21 4.49
C GLY A 28 -7.35 -0.78 3.59
N GLY A 29 -8.07 0.07 2.84
CA GLY A 29 -9.04 -0.36 1.83
C GLY A 29 -8.38 -1.19 0.72
N TYR A 30 -7.29 -0.67 0.15
CA TYR A 30 -6.52 -1.38 -0.88
C TYR A 30 -6.04 -2.76 -0.41
N ALA A 31 -5.44 -2.84 0.78
CA ALA A 31 -4.99 -4.10 1.36
C ALA A 31 -6.15 -5.05 1.60
N ASN A 32 -7.27 -4.57 2.15
CA ASN A 32 -8.43 -5.42 2.42
C ASN A 32 -9.00 -6.06 1.13
N GLU A 33 -8.93 -5.38 -0.01
CA GLU A 33 -9.43 -5.89 -1.28
C GLU A 33 -8.40 -6.72 -2.07
N ARG A 34 -7.12 -6.34 -2.02
CA ARG A 34 -6.12 -6.86 -2.97
C ARG A 34 -5.09 -7.81 -2.37
N LEU A 35 -4.90 -7.81 -1.05
CA LEU A 35 -3.80 -8.52 -0.39
C LEU A 35 -3.87 -10.05 -0.54
N ASP A 36 -5.07 -10.62 -0.64
CA ASP A 36 -5.29 -12.04 -0.92
C ASP A 36 -4.85 -12.46 -2.33
N PHE A 37 -4.79 -11.51 -3.26
CA PHE A 37 -4.48 -11.75 -4.67
C PHE A 37 -3.05 -11.32 -5.06
N MET A 38 -2.30 -10.73 -4.13
CA MET A 38 -0.92 -10.35 -4.37
C MET A 38 -0.02 -11.58 -4.46
N SER A 39 0.83 -11.59 -5.47
CA SER A 39 1.99 -12.47 -5.59
C SER A 39 3.04 -12.18 -4.52
N ASP A 40 3.97 -13.11 -4.32
CA ASP A 40 5.03 -12.94 -3.31
C ASP A 40 5.91 -11.71 -3.58
N SER A 41 6.19 -11.40 -4.86
CA SER A 41 6.92 -10.19 -5.23
C SER A 41 6.14 -8.92 -4.89
N GLU A 42 4.82 -8.90 -5.10
CA GLU A 42 3.98 -7.76 -4.77
C GLU A 42 3.85 -7.57 -3.26
N LEU A 43 3.82 -8.66 -2.49
CA LEU A 43 3.85 -8.59 -1.04
C LEU A 43 5.15 -7.98 -0.52
N LEU A 44 6.29 -8.34 -1.10
CA LEU A 44 7.59 -7.75 -0.74
C LEU A 44 7.64 -6.26 -1.08
N GLU A 45 7.13 -5.86 -2.25
CA GLU A 45 7.02 -4.45 -2.61
C GLU A 45 6.08 -3.70 -1.66
N PHE A 46 4.93 -4.28 -1.32
CA PHE A 46 3.95 -3.66 -0.43
C PHE A 46 4.51 -3.51 0.98
N GLU A 47 5.21 -4.54 1.48
CA GLU A 47 5.92 -4.48 2.75
C GLU A 47 6.96 -3.36 2.78
N SER A 48 7.76 -3.22 1.71
CA SER A 48 8.72 -2.12 1.60
C SER A 48 8.06 -0.75 1.56
N LEU A 49 6.85 -0.61 0.98
CA LEU A 49 6.12 0.67 1.02
C LEU A 49 5.61 0.98 2.43
N MET A 50 5.27 -0.03 3.24
CA MET A 50 4.78 0.21 4.61
C MET A 50 5.88 0.75 5.55
N ASP A 51 7.14 0.70 5.13
CA ASP A 51 8.28 1.31 5.84
C ASP A 51 8.45 2.82 5.53
N GLU A 52 7.78 3.33 4.50
CA GLU A 52 7.82 4.74 4.12
C GLU A 52 6.92 5.60 5.02
N SER A 53 7.19 6.91 5.07
CA SER A 53 6.38 7.86 5.84
C SER A 53 5.04 8.13 5.15
N ASP A 54 4.03 8.51 5.94
CA ASP A 54 2.73 8.89 5.36
C ASP A 54 2.83 10.08 4.41
N ASN A 55 3.70 11.04 4.71
CA ASN A 55 3.87 12.22 3.88
C ASN A 55 4.44 11.85 2.51
N ASP A 56 5.47 11.00 2.46
CA ASP A 56 6.11 10.59 1.21
C ASP A 56 5.14 9.78 0.36
N LEU A 57 4.50 8.77 0.95
CA LEU A 57 3.49 7.95 0.26
C LEU A 57 2.36 8.82 -0.28
N MET A 58 1.85 9.76 0.51
CA MET A 58 0.79 10.67 0.08
C MET A 58 1.25 11.57 -1.06
N ASN A 59 2.45 12.14 -0.99
CA ASN A 59 3.00 12.99 -2.04
C ASN A 59 3.14 12.24 -3.37
N TRP A 60 3.60 10.99 -3.32
CA TRP A 60 3.70 10.14 -4.51
C TRP A 60 2.33 9.74 -5.06
N ILE A 61 1.41 9.34 -4.19
CA ILE A 61 0.06 8.90 -4.59
C ILE A 61 -0.74 10.05 -5.20
N LEU A 62 -0.58 11.26 -4.68
CA LEU A 62 -1.23 12.46 -5.19
C LEU A 62 -0.45 13.14 -6.32
N GLU A 63 0.62 12.51 -6.83
CA GLU A 63 1.47 13.04 -7.90
C GLU A 63 2.01 14.44 -7.61
N ARG A 64 2.20 14.79 -6.33
CA ARG A 64 2.76 16.06 -5.87
C ARG A 64 4.28 16.09 -5.98
N GLU A 65 4.90 14.93 -5.89
CA GLU A 65 6.34 14.73 -6.03
C GLU A 65 6.64 13.57 -6.97
N GLN A 66 7.83 13.59 -7.57
CA GLN A 66 8.30 12.48 -8.39
C GLN A 66 8.61 11.27 -7.51
N ILE A 67 8.18 10.10 -7.97
CA ILE A 67 8.49 8.83 -7.31
C ILE A 67 9.97 8.51 -7.56
N PRO A 68 10.80 8.33 -6.51
CA PRO A 68 12.17 7.88 -6.67
C PRO A 68 12.26 6.54 -7.41
N ASP A 69 13.28 6.32 -8.23
CA ASP A 69 13.43 5.10 -9.04
C ASP A 69 13.41 3.81 -8.19
N ASN A 70 14.01 3.86 -7.00
CA ASN A 70 14.03 2.74 -6.04
C ASN A 70 12.69 2.50 -5.33
N ARG A 71 11.70 3.39 -5.52
CA ARG A 71 10.33 3.29 -4.97
C ARG A 71 9.27 3.17 -6.05
N ASN A 72 9.66 3.24 -7.32
CA ASN A 72 8.77 3.10 -8.47
C ASN A 72 8.43 1.61 -8.71
N SER A 73 7.64 1.06 -7.79
CA SER A 73 7.21 -0.33 -7.79
C SER A 73 5.89 -0.53 -8.52
N VAL A 74 5.60 -1.78 -8.90
CA VAL A 74 4.32 -2.12 -9.54
C VAL A 74 3.19 -1.89 -8.56
N ILE A 75 3.40 -2.20 -7.28
CA ILE A 75 2.35 -2.03 -6.27
C ILE A 75 2.01 -0.55 -6.03
N LEU A 76 3.00 0.36 -6.03
CA LEU A 76 2.73 1.79 -5.86
C LEU A 76 1.86 2.33 -6.99
N ARG A 77 2.14 1.93 -8.23
CA ARG A 77 1.31 2.29 -9.40
C ARG A 77 -0.11 1.75 -9.26
N LYS A 78 -0.28 0.51 -8.80
CA LYS A 78 -1.62 -0.07 -8.54
C LYS A 78 -2.39 0.67 -7.46
N ILE A 79 -1.71 1.19 -6.43
CA ILE A 79 -2.32 2.02 -5.39
C ILE A 79 -2.75 3.38 -5.96
N ILE A 80 -1.91 4.01 -6.78
CA ILE A 80 -2.25 5.25 -7.49
C ILE A 80 -3.50 5.07 -8.34
N ASP A 81 -3.59 3.96 -9.08
CA ASP A 81 -4.76 3.66 -9.91
C ASP A 81 -6.00 3.31 -9.08
N TYR A 82 -5.82 2.62 -7.94
CA TYR A 82 -6.91 2.37 -7.00
C TYR A 82 -7.50 3.67 -6.45
N LYS A 83 -6.65 4.65 -6.08
CA LYS A 83 -7.08 5.97 -5.61
C LYS A 83 -7.89 6.76 -6.64
N LYS A 84 -7.74 6.50 -7.94
CA LYS A 84 -8.56 7.15 -8.98
C LYS A 84 -9.99 6.62 -9.02
N THR A 85 -10.22 5.44 -8.44
CA THR A 85 -11.51 4.74 -8.41
C THR A 85 -12.19 4.85 -7.05
N TYR A 86 -11.42 5.17 -6.01
CA TYR A 86 -11.85 5.47 -4.64
C TYR A 86 -12.37 6.91 -4.53
#